data_AF-A0A9Q3BMK4-F1
#
_entry.id   AF-A0A9Q3BMK4-F1
#
_cell.length_a   1.000
_cell.length_b   1.000
_cell.length_c   1.000
_cell.angle_alpha   90.00
_cell.angle_beta   90.00
_cell.angle_gamma   90.00
#
_symmetry.space_group_name_H-M   'P 1'
#
loop_
_entity.id
_entity.type
_entity.pdbx_description
1 polymer ?
#
loop_
_entity_poly.entity_id
_entity_poly.type
_entity_poly.pdbx_seq_one_letter_code
_entity_poly.pdbx_strand_id
1 'polypeptide(L)'
;MEINATCKNTPIIIRAFTHYLSGDIKLYTRSRMEARWLLENRASWTHKADPLFVMSPPAFPIIVHSCPTYVEVDDEICRNSLLQQNEINKKHVDRIQWLGHPMDH
;
A
#
# COMPACT_ATOMS: atom_id res chain seq x y z
N MET A 1 -22.24 5.42 -5.05
CA MET A 1 -21.78 5.62 -3.65
C MET A 1 -20.76 6.75 -3.68
N GLU A 2 -20.92 7.78 -2.85
CA GLU A 2 -19.93 8.84 -2.72
C GLU A 2 -19.10 8.60 -1.47
N ILE A 3 -17.80 8.46 -1.65
CA ILE A 3 -16.86 8.55 -0.54
C ILE A 3 -16.63 10.04 -0.39
N ASN A 4 -17.02 10.62 0.75
CA ASN A 4 -16.87 12.05 1.02
C ASN A 4 -15.38 12.43 1.10
N ALA A 5 -14.74 12.54 -0.07
CA ALA A 5 -13.31 12.69 -0.26
C ALA A 5 -13.02 13.39 -1.59
N THR A 6 -11.93 14.15 -1.61
CA THR A 6 -11.46 14.87 -2.79
C THR A 6 -9.99 14.58 -3.05
N CYS A 7 -9.58 14.56 -4.33
CA CYS A 7 -8.20 14.50 -4.77
C CYS A 7 -7.96 15.67 -5.72
N LYS A 8 -7.01 16.57 -5.39
CA LYS A 8 -6.73 17.79 -6.18
C LYS A 8 -8.01 18.60 -6.47
N ASN A 9 -8.84 18.80 -5.44
CA ASN A 9 -10.15 19.46 -5.51
C ASN A 9 -11.20 18.79 -6.41
N THR A 10 -10.92 17.58 -6.93
CA THR A 10 -11.90 16.77 -7.65
C THR A 10 -12.51 15.75 -6.70
N PRO A 11 -13.85 15.64 -6.62
CA PRO A 11 -14.50 14.64 -5.78
C PRO A 11 -14.19 13.23 -6.28
N ILE A 12 -13.98 12.30 -5.34
CA ILE A 12 -13.80 10.88 -5.64
C ILE A 12 -15.16 10.21 -5.74
N ILE A 13 -15.51 9.75 -6.93
CA ILE A 13 -16.81 9.16 -7.22
C ILE A 13 -16.65 7.72 -7.70
N ILE A 14 -17.26 6.77 -7.00
CA ILE A 14 -17.43 5.40 -7.49
C ILE A 14 -18.71 5.37 -8.33
N ARG A 15 -18.55 5.15 -9.64
CA ARG A 15 -19.67 5.16 -10.60
C ARG A 15 -20.47 3.88 -10.58
N ALA A 16 -19.78 2.76 -10.43
CA ALA A 16 -20.38 1.45 -10.28
C ALA A 16 -19.46 0.54 -9.48
N PHE A 17 -20.03 -0.51 -8.92
CA PHE A 17 -19.28 -1.59 -8.29
C PHE A 17 -19.93 -2.93 -8.62
N THR A 18 -19.15 -4.01 -8.51
CA THR A 18 -19.62 -5.38 -8.74
C THR A 18 -18.94 -6.32 -7.75
N HIS A 19 -19.72 -7.20 -7.15
CA HIS A 19 -19.23 -8.30 -6.33
C HIS A 19 -19.09 -9.55 -7.19
N TYR A 20 -17.95 -10.20 -7.09
CA TYR A 20 -17.77 -11.54 -7.63
C TYR A 20 -18.08 -12.59 -6.57
N LEU A 21 -18.46 -13.79 -7.03
CA LEU A 21 -18.66 -14.96 -6.17
C LEU A 21 -17.38 -15.37 -5.43
N SER A 22 -16.20 -14.96 -5.91
CA SER A 22 -14.92 -15.14 -5.23
C SER A 22 -14.75 -14.27 -3.98
N GLY A 23 -15.63 -13.27 -3.78
CA GLY A 23 -15.45 -12.23 -2.75
C GLY A 23 -14.67 -11.01 -3.24
N ASP A 24 -14.16 -11.03 -4.48
CA ASP A 24 -13.51 -9.87 -5.08
C ASP A 24 -14.53 -8.77 -5.40
N ILE A 25 -14.08 -7.52 -5.28
CA ILE A 25 -14.88 -6.34 -5.64
C ILE A 25 -14.20 -5.59 -6.78
N LYS A 26 -14.98 -5.29 -7.83
CA LYS A 26 -14.55 -4.40 -8.91
C LYS A 26 -15.24 -3.06 -8.79
N LEU A 27 -14.45 -2.00 -8.86
CA LEU A 27 -14.92 -0.62 -8.83
C LEU A 27 -14.70 0.01 -10.20
N TYR A 28 -15.67 0.79 -10.64
CA TYR A 28 -15.61 1.56 -11.87
C TYR A 28 -15.47 3.04 -11.53
N THR A 29 -14.35 3.63 -11.94
CA THR A 29 -14.05 5.06 -11.78
C THR A 29 -14.01 5.75 -13.14
N ARG A 30 -14.07 7.09 -13.15
CA ARG A 30 -13.94 7.87 -14.39
C ARG A 30 -12.48 7.96 -14.84
N SER A 31 -11.56 8.05 -13.88
CA SER A 31 -10.17 8.40 -14.13
C SER A 31 -9.20 7.49 -13.39
N ARG A 32 -7.97 7.41 -13.93
CA ARG A 32 -6.85 6.72 -13.27
C ARG A 32 -6.46 7.38 -11.94
N MET A 33 -6.66 8.70 -11.84
CA MET A 33 -6.44 9.45 -10.60
C MET A 33 -7.40 8.98 -9.49
N GLU A 34 -8.70 8.88 -9.79
CA GLU A 34 -9.69 8.37 -8.85
C GLU A 34 -9.37 6.92 -8.43
N ALA A 35 -9.06 6.06 -9.40
CA ALA A 35 -8.69 4.66 -9.11
C ALA A 35 -7.46 4.58 -8.19
N ARG A 36 -6.44 5.39 -8.46
CA ARG A 36 -5.22 5.44 -7.64
C ARG A 36 -5.52 5.93 -6.22
N TRP A 37 -6.31 6.99 -6.07
CA TRP A 37 -6.70 7.48 -4.76
C TRP A 37 -7.44 6.41 -3.95
N LEU A 38 -8.38 5.68 -4.57
CA LEU A 38 -9.11 4.59 -3.91
C LEU A 38 -8.17 3.48 -3.43
N LEU A 39 -7.18 3.10 -4.24
CA LEU A 39 -6.20 2.07 -3.85
C LEU A 39 -5.30 2.53 -2.69
N GLU A 40 -4.80 3.77 -2.75
CA GLU A 40 -3.92 4.32 -1.71
C GLU A 40 -4.66 4.55 -0.38
N ASN A 41 -5.96 4.84 -0.42
CA ASN A 41 -6.78 5.16 0.76
C ASN A 41 -7.69 4.01 1.18
N ARG A 42 -7.41 2.80 0.74
CA ARG A 42 -8.31 1.65 0.89
C ARG A 42 -8.75 1.37 2.33
N ALA A 43 -7.90 1.60 3.33
CA ALA A 43 -8.28 1.42 4.74
C ALA A 43 -9.31 2.44 5.24
N SER A 44 -9.37 3.65 4.65
CA SER A 44 -10.21 4.75 5.14
C SER A 44 -11.64 4.75 4.57
N TRP A 45 -11.89 4.03 3.47
CA TRP A 45 -13.19 4.05 2.80
C TRP A 45 -13.85 2.69 2.61
N THR A 46 -13.10 1.58 2.60
CA THR A 46 -13.65 0.26 2.24
C THR A 46 -14.79 -0.18 3.17
N HIS A 47 -14.62 0.01 4.48
CA HIS A 47 -15.66 -0.20 5.49
C HIS A 47 -16.93 0.65 5.29
N LYS A 48 -16.83 1.81 4.62
CA LYS A 48 -17.98 2.67 4.30
C LYS A 48 -18.73 2.16 3.08
N ALA A 49 -18.05 1.42 2.21
CA ALA A 49 -18.61 0.91 0.96
C ALA A 49 -19.32 -0.41 1.14
N ASP A 50 -18.72 -1.31 1.91
CA ASP A 50 -19.30 -2.60 2.25
C ASP A 50 -18.73 -3.05 3.62
N PRO A 51 -19.58 -3.33 4.63
CA PRO A 51 -19.15 -3.87 5.91
C PRO A 51 -18.36 -5.18 5.83
N LEU A 52 -18.54 -5.96 4.76
CA LEU A 52 -17.79 -7.19 4.48
C LEU A 52 -16.47 -6.91 3.75
N PHE A 53 -16.32 -5.73 3.17
CA PHE A 53 -15.10 -5.27 2.53
C PHE A 53 -14.32 -4.34 3.45
N VAL A 54 -13.78 -4.89 4.53
CA VAL A 54 -12.92 -4.14 5.45
C VAL A 54 -11.48 -4.51 5.16
N MET A 55 -10.72 -3.57 4.58
CA MET A 55 -9.28 -3.73 4.50
C MET A 55 -8.59 -3.03 5.66
N SER A 56 -7.81 -3.80 6.41
CA SER A 56 -6.85 -3.27 7.35
C SER A 56 -5.78 -2.44 6.61
N PRO A 57 -5.24 -1.38 7.24
CA PRO A 57 -4.04 -0.71 6.72
C PRO A 57 -2.97 -1.76 6.41
N PRO A 58 -2.22 -1.64 5.31
CA PRO A 58 -1.10 -2.54 5.06
C PRO A 58 -0.16 -2.49 6.26
N ALA A 59 0.05 -3.64 6.91
CA ALA A 59 0.95 -3.75 8.07
C ALA A 59 2.37 -3.30 7.71
N PHE A 60 2.75 -3.49 6.44
CA PHE A 60 4.04 -3.12 5.88
C PHE A 60 3.84 -2.21 4.66
N PRO A 61 4.16 -0.91 4.77
CA PRO A 61 3.97 0.05 3.68
C PRO A 61 5.01 -0.10 2.57
N ILE A 62 6.07 -0.88 2.79
CA ILE A 62 7.20 -1.02 1.88
C ILE A 62 7.47 -2.50 1.65
N ILE A 63 7.41 -2.89 0.38
CA ILE A 63 7.84 -4.21 -0.08
C ILE A 63 9.15 -4.00 -0.82
N VAL A 64 10.23 -4.52 -0.25
CA VAL A 64 11.57 -4.44 -0.87
C VAL A 64 11.72 -5.59 -1.85
N HIS A 65 11.95 -5.28 -3.12
CA HIS A 65 12.07 -6.30 -4.19
C HIS A 65 13.45 -6.97 -4.23
N SER A 66 14.46 -6.35 -3.62
CA SER A 66 15.85 -6.78 -3.67
C SER A 66 16.27 -7.27 -2.30
N CYS A 67 16.45 -8.59 -2.11
CA CYS A 67 17.07 -9.11 -0.89
C CYS A 67 18.60 -9.03 -1.05
N PRO A 68 19.29 -8.12 -0.35
CA PRO A 68 20.75 -8.10 -0.31
C PRO A 68 21.29 -9.44 0.20
N THR A 69 22.35 -9.92 -0.46
CA THR A 69 23.03 -11.17 -0.09
C THR A 69 23.76 -11.08 1.25
N TYR A 70 24.06 -9.86 1.70
CA TYR A 70 24.65 -9.55 3.00
C TYR A 70 24.15 -8.17 3.46
N VAL A 71 23.69 -8.07 4.70
CA VAL A 71 23.32 -6.79 5.35
C VAL A 71 23.90 -6.80 6.74
N GLU A 72 24.72 -5.80 7.03
CA GLU A 72 25.11 -5.48 8.38
C GLU A 72 24.13 -4.44 8.91
N VAL A 73 23.14 -4.90 9.67
CA VAL A 73 21.98 -4.08 10.08
C VAL A 73 22.38 -2.94 11.02
N ASP A 74 23.48 -3.14 11.77
CA ASP A 74 24.06 -2.17 12.68
C ASP A 74 24.99 -1.16 11.99
N ASP A 75 25.35 -1.38 10.72
CA ASP A 75 26.13 -0.43 9.92
C ASP A 75 25.23 0.60 9.23
N GLU A 76 25.36 1.85 9.66
CA GLU A 76 24.62 2.99 9.11
C GLU A 76 24.89 3.22 7.62
N ILE A 77 26.11 2.93 7.14
CA ILE A 77 26.49 3.09 5.73
C ILE A 77 25.77 2.04 4.88
N CYS A 78 25.82 0.77 5.31
CA CYS A 78 25.12 -0.34 4.66
C CYS A 78 23.61 -0.06 4.58
N ARG A 79 23.01 0.35 5.70
CA ARG A 79 21.58 0.71 5.78
C ARG A 79 21.22 1.85 4.83
N ASN A 80 22.02 2.93 4.78
CA ASN A 80 21.75 4.07 3.91
C ASN A 80 21.84 3.71 2.42
N SER A 81 22.80 2.86 2.04
CA SER A 81 22.94 2.38 0.67
C SER A 81 21.73 1.56 0.23
N LEU A 82 21.26 0.64 1.10
CA LEU A 82 20.07 -0.17 0.83
C LEU A 82 18.80 0.66 0.63
N LEU A 83 18.61 1.68 1.46
CA LEU A 83 17.46 2.58 1.33
C LEU A 83 17.52 3.35 0.02
N GLN A 84 18.69 3.86 -0.35
CA GLN A 84 18.88 4.57 -1.60
C GLN A 84 18.63 3.68 -2.82
N GLN A 85 19.17 2.46 -2.82
CA GLN A 85 19.00 1.48 -3.91
C GLN A 85 17.54 1.07 -4.12
N ASN A 86 16.73 1.08 -3.06
CA ASN A 86 15.32 0.71 -3.12
C ASN A 86 14.37 1.92 -3.14
N GLU A 87 14.90 3.14 -3.30
CA GLU A 87 14.14 4.40 -3.29
C GLU A 87 13.29 4.59 -2.02
N ILE A 88 13.76 4.07 -0.89
CA ILE A 88 13.06 4.10 0.40
C ILE A 88 13.47 5.35 1.19
N ASN A 89 12.47 6.08 1.67
CA ASN A 89 12.71 7.18 2.60
C ASN A 89 13.19 6.66 3.96
N LYS A 90 14.27 7.24 4.51
CA LYS A 90 14.82 6.90 5.84
C LYS A 90 13.77 6.88 6.96
N LYS A 91 12.73 7.70 6.86
CA LYS A 91 11.61 7.75 7.83
C LYS A 91 10.78 6.47 7.92
N HIS A 92 11.01 5.52 7.01
CA HIS A 92 10.26 4.27 6.95
C HIS A 92 11.14 3.03 7.17
N VAL A 93 12.42 3.22 7.54
CA VAL A 93 13.37 2.14 7.91
C VAL A 93 12.76 1.16 8.89
N ASP A 94 12.18 1.67 9.98
CA ASP A 94 11.63 0.85 11.07
C ASP A 94 10.35 0.09 10.67
N ARG A 95 9.90 0.25 9.42
CA ARG A 95 8.68 -0.36 8.87
C ARG A 95 8.98 -1.28 7.68
N ILE A 96 10.25 -1.58 7.45
CA ILE A 96 10.71 -2.53 6.42
C ILE A 96 10.65 -3.94 7.00
N GLN A 97 9.98 -4.85 6.29
CA GLN A 97 10.05 -6.29 6.56
C GLN A 97 10.51 -7.03 5.31
N TRP A 98 11.49 -7.91 5.48
CA TRP A 98 11.95 -8.83 4.44
C TRP A 98 10.92 -9.94 4.22
N LEU A 99 10.56 -10.19 2.96
CA LEU A 99 9.55 -11.19 2.58
C LEU A 99 10.00 -12.64 2.80
N GLY A 100 11.31 -12.89 2.76
CA GLY A 100 11.90 -14.12 3.26
C GLY A 100 12.49 -13.81 4.62
N HIS A 101 12.02 -14.46 5.69
CA HIS A 101 12.73 -14.44 6.96
C HIS A 101 14.14 -14.96 6.70
N PRO A 102 15.19 -14.12 6.69
CA PRO A 102 16.54 -14.65 6.56
C PRO A 102 16.78 -15.46 7.84
N MET A 103 17.14 -16.73 7.70
CA MET A 103 17.53 -17.55 8.85
C MET A 103 18.80 -16.93 9.43
N ASP A 104 18.79 -16.65 10.73
CA ASP A 104 19.99 -16.25 11.46
C ASP A 104 21.05 -17.34 11.27
N HIS A 105 22.17 -16.99 10.64
CA HIS A 105 23.35 -17.84 10.49
C HIS A 105 24.50 -17.26 11.30
#